data_AF-A0A0E2AQP0-F1
#
_entry.id   AF-A0A0E2AQP0-F1
#
_cell.length_a   1.000
_cell.length_b   1.000
_cell.length_c   1.000
_cell.angle_alpha   90.00
_cell.angle_beta   90.00
_cell.angle_gamma   90.00
#
_symmetry.space_group_name_H-M   'P 1'
#
loop_
_entity.id
_entity.type
_entity.pdbx_description
1 polymer ?
#
loop_
_entity_poly.entity_id
_entity_poly.type
_entity_poly.pdbx_seq_one_letter_code
_entity_poly.pdbx_strand_id
1 'polypeptide(L)'
;MPDELYITYQPSTGRYYKRDIVNKKKKWISSDFFPWDKGTPGVEYLEITGKDECVPMAFKTGLLTPGYLAGAVNINTTLRGAAKEQGEKKQTPLAFCFAMGKTNQIIGAGALVEEYYFGSSLCREPKGEYFQDPGGNVYRYSLVFRGEDGAFNRFFKEYDAVLRHADHVYAVQMNPDRAGLLKLDTSRPVMLHGQRMMVESLKYALPLRKGRPCQVKLRSLKLLQPYDLDKEQELVPMTPQQATWKVFTYFDRDMELRVQELREQPGIIRVDVVAKEVLTRPEEGDFDMYPPPSLQDVADRRKIMYTYKGKLKYRPYPPGLTQEEVVNYRAGVIAVKI
;
A
#
# COMPACT_ATOMS: atom_id res chain seq x y z
N MET A 1 16.49 3.83 3.99
CA MET A 1 15.18 4.29 4.51
C MET A 1 15.41 5.10 5.77
N PRO A 2 14.76 6.26 5.93
CA PRO A 2 14.87 7.07 7.13
C PRO A 2 14.46 6.31 8.40
N ASP A 3 15.06 6.64 9.54
CA ASP A 3 14.79 6.01 10.84
C ASP A 3 13.61 6.64 11.60
N GLU A 4 13.16 7.81 11.17
CA GLU A 4 12.13 8.60 11.85
C GLU A 4 10.70 8.25 11.39
N LEU A 5 10.57 7.54 10.28
CA LEU A 5 9.30 7.18 9.66
C LEU A 5 8.68 5.94 10.34
N TYR A 6 7.39 6.05 10.68
CA TYR A 6 6.60 5.02 11.35
C TYR A 6 6.11 3.95 10.37
N ILE A 7 5.63 4.38 9.21
CA ILE A 7 5.33 3.49 8.08
C ILE A 7 6.26 3.86 6.94
N THR A 8 6.94 2.86 6.39
CA THR A 8 7.84 3.04 5.25
C THR A 8 7.47 2.08 4.14
N TYR A 9 7.30 2.62 2.94
CA TYR A 9 7.22 1.84 1.71
C TYR A 9 8.63 1.55 1.18
N GLN A 10 8.89 0.30 0.79
CA GLN A 10 10.13 -0.11 0.12
C GLN A 10 9.85 -0.32 -1.38
N PRO A 11 10.20 0.64 -2.25
CA PRO A 11 9.93 0.51 -3.68
C PRO A 11 10.63 -0.70 -4.32
N SER A 12 11.80 -1.06 -3.80
CA SER A 12 12.58 -2.19 -4.32
C SER A 12 12.00 -3.57 -4.01
N THR A 13 11.03 -3.66 -3.09
CA THR A 13 10.39 -4.93 -2.72
C THR A 13 8.87 -4.89 -2.81
N GLY A 14 8.28 -3.71 -3.04
CA GLY A 14 6.83 -3.49 -3.05
C GLY A 14 6.19 -3.75 -1.69
N ARG A 15 6.93 -3.52 -0.60
CA ARG A 15 6.51 -3.87 0.77
C ARG A 15 6.36 -2.65 1.67
N TYR A 16 5.34 -2.71 2.52
CA TYR A 16 5.14 -1.78 3.61
C TYR A 16 5.69 -2.39 4.90
N TYR A 17 6.49 -1.59 5.58
CA TYR A 17 7.01 -1.90 6.90
C TYR A 17 6.47 -0.89 7.89
N LYS A 18 6.11 -1.39 9.05
CA LYS A 18 5.88 -0.60 10.25
C LYS A 18 7.12 -0.68 11.11
N ARG A 19 7.57 0.45 11.66
CA ARG A 19 8.61 0.44 12.69
C ARG A 19 7.97 0.41 14.06
N ASP A 20 8.48 -0.47 14.92
CA ASP A 20 8.13 -0.45 16.32
C ASP A 20 8.61 0.87 16.95
N ILE A 21 7.74 1.49 17.74
CA ILE A 21 7.97 2.84 18.27
C ILE A 21 9.08 2.84 19.33
N VAL A 22 9.23 1.72 20.04
CA VAL A 22 10.13 1.55 21.18
C VAL A 22 11.53 1.12 20.69
N ASN A 23 11.63 0.01 19.96
CA ASN A 23 12.90 -0.60 19.60
C ASN A 23 13.36 -0.29 18.16
N LYS A 24 12.55 0.42 17.38
CA LYS A 24 12.81 0.86 15.99
C LYS A 24 13.01 -0.26 14.97
N LYS A 25 12.77 -1.53 15.35
CA LYS A 25 12.81 -2.67 14.44
C LYS A 25 11.68 -2.57 13.42
N LYS A 26 11.95 -3.07 12.21
CA LYS A 26 10.98 -3.11 11.12
C LYS A 26 10.17 -4.39 11.20
N LYS A 27 8.85 -4.26 11.13
CA LYS A 27 7.87 -5.33 11.03
C LYS A 27 7.19 -5.20 9.68
N TRP A 28 7.21 -6.28 8.90
CA TRP A 28 6.46 -6.32 7.64
C TRP A 28 4.97 -6.33 7.96
N ILE A 29 4.20 -5.46 7.30
CA ILE A 29 2.76 -5.31 7.55
C ILE A 29 1.89 -5.55 6.32
N SER A 30 2.38 -5.21 5.11
CA SER A 30 1.62 -5.37 3.88
C SER A 30 2.54 -5.26 2.65
N SER A 31 1.96 -5.38 1.47
CA SER A 31 2.60 -5.21 0.17
C SER A 31 1.62 -4.61 -0.83
N ASP A 32 2.11 -4.10 -1.95
CA ASP A 32 1.29 -3.53 -3.02
C ASP A 32 0.33 -4.53 -3.69
N PHE A 33 0.48 -5.83 -3.39
CA PHE A 33 -0.37 -6.91 -3.87
C PHE A 33 -1.70 -7.03 -3.13
N PHE A 34 -1.81 -6.47 -1.92
CA PHE A 34 -3.08 -6.41 -1.23
C PHE A 34 -3.73 -5.07 -1.52
N PRO A 35 -5.00 -5.04 -1.95
CA PRO A 35 -5.71 -3.80 -2.11
C PRO A 35 -5.74 -3.09 -0.75
N TRP A 36 -4.96 -2.02 -0.63
CA TRP A 36 -5.25 -0.98 0.35
C TRP A 36 -6.43 -0.21 -0.22
N ASP A 37 -7.62 -0.75 -0.03
CA ASP A 37 -8.84 -0.17 -0.55
C ASP A 37 -9.55 0.72 0.47
N LYS A 38 -9.99 1.88 0.00
CA LYS A 38 -11.04 2.69 0.62
C LYS A 38 -12.13 2.80 -0.42
N GLY A 39 -13.24 2.10 -0.20
CA GLY A 39 -14.43 2.25 -1.03
C GLY A 39 -14.88 3.71 -1.12
N THR A 40 -15.21 4.15 -2.35
CA THR A 40 -15.76 5.49 -2.60
C THR A 40 -17.28 5.46 -2.42
N PRO A 41 -17.88 6.33 -1.58
CA PRO A 41 -19.33 6.38 -1.43
C PRO A 41 -20.04 6.68 -2.74
N GLY A 42 -21.02 5.84 -3.12
CA GLY A 42 -21.89 6.08 -4.28
C GLY A 42 -21.40 5.54 -5.62
N VAL A 43 -20.29 4.80 -5.65
CA VAL A 43 -19.80 4.09 -6.86
C VAL A 43 -19.85 2.58 -6.59
N GLU A 44 -20.40 1.82 -7.53
CA GLU A 44 -20.42 0.35 -7.44
C GLU A 44 -18.97 -0.17 -7.48
N TYR A 45 -18.59 -0.99 -6.49
CA TYR A 45 -17.23 -1.46 -6.32
C TYR A 45 -16.81 -2.33 -7.50
N LEU A 46 -15.99 -1.77 -8.39
CA LEU A 46 -15.38 -2.48 -9.50
C LEU A 46 -13.89 -2.63 -9.20
N GLU A 47 -13.57 -3.77 -8.62
CA GLU A 47 -12.20 -4.18 -8.36
C GLU A 47 -11.47 -4.38 -9.69
N ILE A 48 -10.50 -3.52 -9.99
CA ILE A 48 -9.56 -3.77 -11.10
C ILE A 48 -8.48 -4.70 -10.55
N THR A 49 -8.73 -6.00 -10.58
CA THR A 49 -7.72 -7.04 -10.35
C THR A 49 -7.37 -7.75 -11.65
N GLY A 50 -6.10 -8.10 -11.79
CA GLY A 50 -5.62 -9.07 -12.78
C GLY A 50 -5.52 -10.47 -12.17
N LYS A 51 -5.70 -11.53 -12.97
CA LYS A 51 -5.32 -12.89 -12.52
C LYS A 51 -3.80 -13.10 -12.49
N ASP A 52 -3.05 -12.21 -13.15
CA ASP A 52 -1.62 -12.35 -13.46
C ASP A 52 -0.77 -11.19 -12.86
N GLU A 53 -1.10 -10.73 -11.65
CA GLU A 53 -0.38 -9.62 -11.01
C GLU A 53 1.01 -10.03 -10.49
N CYS A 54 1.96 -9.10 -10.50
CA CYS A 54 3.28 -9.32 -9.93
C CYS A 54 3.22 -9.47 -8.40
N VAL A 55 3.83 -10.53 -7.88
CA VAL A 55 3.87 -10.83 -6.44
C VAL A 55 4.94 -9.98 -5.71
N PRO A 56 4.79 -9.75 -4.38
CA PRO A 56 5.77 -8.99 -3.60
C PRO A 56 7.15 -9.65 -3.62
N MET A 57 8.23 -8.87 -3.68
CA MET A 57 9.58 -9.42 -3.73
C MET A 57 10.20 -9.55 -2.33
N ALA A 58 11.02 -10.58 -2.10
CA ALA A 58 11.70 -10.87 -0.84
C ALA A 58 13.18 -11.17 -1.07
N PHE A 59 14.06 -10.72 -0.19
CA PHE A 59 15.41 -11.26 -0.17
C PHE A 59 15.40 -12.66 0.44
N LYS A 60 15.83 -13.66 -0.34
CA LYS A 60 16.10 -15.03 0.08
C LYS A 60 17.49 -15.40 -0.42
N THR A 61 18.34 -15.94 0.46
CA THR A 61 19.72 -16.33 0.14
C THR A 61 20.52 -15.24 -0.60
N GLY A 62 20.32 -13.97 -0.23
CA GLY A 62 20.99 -12.82 -0.85
C GLY A 62 20.34 -12.30 -2.15
N LEU A 63 19.41 -13.05 -2.76
CA LEU A 63 18.75 -12.68 -4.01
C LEU A 63 17.33 -12.16 -3.77
N LEU A 64 16.96 -11.12 -4.52
CA LEU A 64 15.60 -10.60 -4.55
C LEU A 64 14.73 -11.55 -5.38
N THR A 65 13.84 -12.28 -4.71
CA THR A 65 13.01 -13.34 -5.31
C THR A 65 11.52 -13.05 -5.13
N PRO A 66 10.67 -13.42 -6.10
CA PRO A 66 9.22 -13.31 -5.95
C PRO A 66 8.72 -14.12 -4.74
N GLY A 67 8.06 -13.45 -3.81
CA GLY A 67 7.50 -14.03 -2.60
C GLY A 67 6.07 -14.52 -2.82
N TYR A 68 5.92 -15.66 -3.50
CA TYR A 68 4.62 -16.34 -3.61
C TYR A 68 4.49 -17.43 -2.52
N LEU A 69 3.29 -17.60 -1.98
CA LEU A 69 3.01 -18.67 -1.02
C LEU A 69 2.69 -19.97 -1.80
N ALA A 70 3.62 -20.91 -1.93
CA ALA A 70 3.30 -22.24 -2.48
C ALA A 70 4.25 -23.39 -2.07
N GLY A 71 3.67 -24.55 -1.73
CA GLY A 71 4.39 -25.78 -1.33
C GLY A 71 4.37 -26.94 -2.34
N ALA A 72 5.00 -26.79 -3.51
CA ALA A 72 5.64 -27.91 -4.18
C ALA A 72 7.04 -27.51 -4.70
N VAL A 73 7.94 -28.47 -4.57
CA VAL A 73 9.41 -28.34 -4.62
C VAL A 73 9.87 -28.63 -6.00
N ASN A 74 10.96 -27.98 -6.40
CA ASN A 74 11.45 -28.26 -7.69
C ASN A 74 12.99 -27.93 -7.76
N ILE A 75 13.83 -28.98 -7.86
CA ILE A 75 15.29 -28.92 -8.13
C ILE A 75 15.58 -29.55 -9.51
N ASN A 76 16.26 -28.77 -10.36
CA ASN A 76 16.83 -29.06 -11.69
C ASN A 76 15.93 -29.07 -12.97
N THR A 77 14.73 -28.47 -12.93
CA THR A 77 13.90 -27.91 -14.04
C THR A 77 12.46 -27.62 -13.54
N THR A 78 12.14 -26.45 -12.94
CA THR A 78 11.36 -26.68 -11.71
C THR A 78 10.45 -25.53 -11.19
N LEU A 79 9.20 -25.41 -11.72
CA LEU A 79 8.05 -24.63 -11.18
C LEU A 79 6.82 -25.56 -10.91
N ARG A 80 6.28 -25.69 -9.66
CA ARG A 80 4.91 -26.22 -9.32
C ARG A 80 4.44 -25.83 -7.89
N GLY A 81 3.13 -25.66 -7.64
CA GLY A 81 2.50 -25.54 -6.31
C GLY A 81 1.30 -24.61 -6.09
N ALA A 82 0.13 -25.14 -5.74
CA ALA A 82 -0.86 -24.55 -4.83
C ALA A 82 -1.85 -25.65 -4.50
N ALA A 83 -1.75 -26.27 -3.32
CA ALA A 83 -2.89 -27.04 -2.83
C ALA A 83 -3.58 -26.26 -1.75
N LYS A 84 -4.90 -26.25 -1.88
CA LYS A 84 -5.75 -26.70 -0.78
C LYS A 84 -6.84 -27.62 -1.35
N GLU A 85 -6.75 -28.90 -0.96
CA GLU A 85 -7.81 -29.78 -0.43
C GLU A 85 -7.23 -31.20 -0.42
N GLN A 86 -7.54 -32.01 0.60
CA GLN A 86 -7.05 -33.38 0.67
C GLN A 86 -7.59 -34.18 -0.51
N GLY A 87 -6.77 -34.32 -1.55
CA GLY A 87 -7.12 -35.05 -2.78
C GLY A 87 -6.85 -34.29 -4.08
N GLU A 88 -6.73 -32.95 -4.07
CA GLU A 88 -6.45 -32.17 -5.28
C GLU A 88 -4.96 -31.83 -5.44
N LYS A 89 -4.41 -32.04 -6.65
CA LYS A 89 -2.99 -31.82 -6.97
C LYS A 89 -2.63 -30.34 -6.84
N LYS A 90 -1.61 -30.04 -6.03
CA LYS A 90 -1.10 -28.68 -5.80
C LYS A 90 -0.67 -28.00 -7.13
N GLN A 91 -1.32 -26.92 -7.61
CA GLN A 91 -1.04 -26.20 -8.87
C GLN A 91 -0.38 -24.81 -8.66
N THR A 92 0.89 -24.55 -9.03
CA THR A 92 1.44 -23.16 -8.85
C THR A 92 1.07 -22.34 -10.04
N PRO A 93 0.76 -21.06 -9.81
CA PRO A 93 0.85 -20.09 -10.88
C PRO A 93 2.30 -20.00 -11.36
N LEU A 94 2.46 -19.97 -12.68
CA LEU A 94 3.67 -19.47 -13.30
C LEU A 94 3.73 -17.96 -13.10
N ALA A 95 4.89 -17.45 -12.69
CA ALA A 95 5.17 -16.02 -12.73
C ALA A 95 6.05 -15.74 -13.94
N PHE A 96 5.66 -14.75 -14.75
CA PHE A 96 6.47 -14.26 -15.86
C PHE A 96 6.99 -12.87 -15.52
N CYS A 97 8.22 -12.58 -15.93
CA CYS A 97 8.76 -11.22 -15.91
C CYS A 97 9.56 -11.00 -17.20
N PHE A 98 9.58 -9.76 -17.68
CA PHE A 98 10.45 -9.35 -18.76
C PHE A 98 11.85 -9.11 -18.19
N ALA A 99 12.87 -9.64 -18.86
CA ALA A 99 14.25 -9.37 -18.50
C ALA A 99 14.58 -7.90 -18.84
N MET A 100 14.99 -7.14 -17.82
CA MET A 100 15.43 -5.75 -17.95
C MET A 100 16.95 -5.62 -18.10
N GLY A 101 17.69 -6.74 -18.09
CA GLY A 101 19.14 -6.74 -18.24
C GLY A 101 19.87 -7.08 -16.94
N LYS A 102 21.20 -6.97 -16.97
CA LYS A 102 22.07 -7.29 -15.83
C LYS A 102 22.32 -6.06 -14.99
N THR A 103 22.37 -6.21 -13.67
CA THR A 103 22.83 -5.12 -12.79
C THR A 103 24.36 -5.01 -12.81
N ASN A 104 24.86 -3.78 -12.64
CA ASN A 104 26.27 -3.51 -12.36
C ASN A 104 26.54 -3.29 -10.85
N GLN A 105 25.58 -3.60 -9.96
CA GLN A 105 25.64 -3.17 -8.57
C GLN A 105 26.56 -4.05 -7.71
N ILE A 106 27.63 -3.45 -7.21
CA ILE A 106 28.50 -4.00 -6.15
C ILE A 106 27.77 -3.87 -4.81
N ILE A 107 27.51 -4.99 -4.12
CA ILE A 107 26.93 -4.99 -2.77
C ILE A 107 28.07 -5.08 -1.73
N GLY A 108 28.33 -3.99 -1.01
CA GLY A 108 29.18 -3.99 0.19
C GLY A 108 30.70 -4.05 -0.07
N ALA A 109 31.46 -3.75 0.98
CA ALA A 109 32.90 -3.52 0.99
C ALA A 109 33.75 -4.63 0.32
N GLY A 110 33.90 -4.55 -1.00
CA GLY A 110 34.93 -5.28 -1.75
C GLY A 110 34.72 -6.78 -1.96
N ALA A 111 33.52 -7.34 -1.76
CA ALA A 111 33.31 -8.77 -1.97
C ALA A 111 32.00 -9.09 -2.72
N LEU A 112 32.21 -9.66 -3.92
CA LEU A 112 31.29 -10.36 -4.82
C LEU A 112 30.32 -9.50 -5.65
N VAL A 113 30.70 -9.35 -6.92
CA VAL A 113 29.81 -9.00 -8.04
C VAL A 113 29.14 -10.30 -8.48
N GLU A 114 27.95 -10.60 -7.96
CA GLU A 114 27.08 -11.54 -8.64
C GLU A 114 26.25 -10.75 -9.66
N GLU A 115 26.56 -10.92 -10.95
CA GLU A 115 25.73 -10.42 -12.04
C GLU A 115 24.38 -11.16 -12.01
N TYR A 116 23.35 -10.53 -11.43
CA TYR A 116 21.99 -11.05 -11.52
C TYR A 116 21.15 -10.23 -12.49
N TYR A 117 20.20 -10.91 -13.15
CA TYR A 117 19.25 -10.27 -14.04
C TYR A 117 18.16 -9.58 -13.24
N PHE A 118 17.85 -8.34 -13.63
CA PHE A 118 16.69 -7.64 -13.13
C PHE A 118 15.47 -7.98 -13.99
N GLY A 119 14.33 -8.23 -13.34
CA GLY A 119 13.08 -8.58 -13.99
C GLY A 119 12.05 -7.48 -13.79
N SER A 120 11.08 -7.38 -14.69
CA SER A 120 10.03 -6.36 -14.68
C SER A 120 9.03 -6.44 -13.53
N SER A 121 9.26 -7.32 -12.55
CA SER A 121 8.48 -7.39 -11.33
C SER A 121 8.44 -6.04 -10.62
N LEU A 122 9.60 -5.40 -10.47
CA LEU A 122 9.76 -4.04 -9.96
C LEU A 122 10.84 -3.37 -10.79
N CYS A 123 10.72 -2.06 -11.04
CA CYS A 123 11.71 -1.28 -11.80
C CYS A 123 12.71 -0.50 -10.94
N ARG A 124 12.74 -0.73 -9.62
CA ARG A 124 13.53 0.06 -8.68
C ARG A 124 14.51 -0.78 -7.89
N GLU A 125 15.73 -0.27 -7.75
CA GLU A 125 16.82 -0.87 -6.98
C GLU A 125 16.61 -0.74 -5.47
N PRO A 126 17.37 -1.46 -4.61
CA PRO A 126 17.29 -1.35 -3.15
C PRO A 126 17.38 0.06 -2.57
N LYS A 127 18.04 0.98 -3.29
CA LYS A 127 18.15 2.40 -2.92
C LYS A 127 16.91 3.23 -3.26
N GLY A 128 16.00 2.71 -4.08
CA GLY A 128 14.76 3.37 -4.53
C GLY A 128 14.85 4.03 -5.91
N GLU A 129 16.06 4.07 -6.49
CA GLU A 129 16.33 4.57 -7.84
C GLU A 129 15.83 3.62 -8.91
N TYR A 130 15.57 4.14 -10.11
CA TYR A 130 15.25 3.31 -11.26
C TYR A 130 16.42 2.41 -11.64
N PHE A 131 16.11 1.17 -11.99
CA PHE A 131 17.09 0.24 -12.53
C PHE A 131 17.62 0.76 -13.87
N GLN A 132 18.94 0.74 -14.01
CA GLN A 132 19.65 1.09 -15.24
C GLN A 132 20.54 -0.08 -15.67
N ASP A 133 20.40 -0.48 -16.94
CA ASP A 133 21.25 -1.54 -17.50
C ASP A 133 22.67 -1.02 -17.84
N PRO A 134 23.62 -1.91 -18.20
CA PRO A 134 24.98 -1.50 -18.55
C PRO A 134 25.05 -0.68 -19.85
N GLY A 135 24.00 -0.74 -20.69
CA GLY A 135 23.85 0.08 -21.89
C GLY A 135 23.31 1.48 -21.62
N GLY A 136 22.94 1.79 -20.38
CA GLY A 136 22.37 3.06 -19.97
C GLY A 136 20.85 3.16 -20.08
N ASN A 137 20.16 2.08 -20.47
CA ASN A 137 18.70 2.05 -20.57
C ASN A 137 18.07 2.07 -19.18
N VAL A 138 17.12 2.98 -18.97
CA VAL A 138 16.37 3.12 -17.71
C VAL A 138 14.98 2.53 -17.87
N TYR A 139 14.66 1.56 -17.02
CA TYR A 139 13.35 0.90 -17.05
C TYR A 139 12.41 1.57 -16.05
N ARG A 140 11.26 2.09 -16.52
CA ARG A 140 10.31 2.88 -15.70
C ARG A 140 8.93 2.24 -15.62
N TYR A 141 8.86 0.91 -15.64
CA TYR A 141 7.61 0.17 -15.54
C TYR A 141 7.77 -1.06 -14.64
N SER A 142 6.77 -1.32 -13.81
CA SER A 142 6.67 -2.50 -12.94
C SER A 142 5.41 -3.28 -13.32
N LEU A 143 5.44 -4.60 -13.25
CA LEU A 143 4.26 -5.46 -13.49
C LEU A 143 3.30 -5.52 -12.29
N VAL A 144 3.39 -4.56 -11.38
CA VAL A 144 2.40 -4.32 -10.31
C VAL A 144 1.29 -3.47 -10.92
N PHE A 145 0.01 -3.79 -10.69
CA PHE A 145 -1.08 -2.98 -11.27
C PHE A 145 -1.11 -1.55 -10.74
N ARG A 146 -0.82 -1.37 -9.44
CA ARG A 146 -0.90 -0.10 -8.71
C ARG A 146 0.43 0.68 -8.75
N GLY A 147 0.36 1.97 -8.42
CA GLY A 147 1.52 2.86 -8.30
C GLY A 147 1.92 3.53 -9.61
N GLU A 148 2.74 4.60 -9.52
CA GLU A 148 3.12 5.45 -10.66
C GLU A 148 3.74 4.65 -11.81
N ASP A 149 4.62 3.72 -11.47
CA ASP A 149 5.30 2.86 -12.44
C ASP A 149 4.50 1.59 -12.75
N GLY A 150 3.30 1.42 -12.20
CA GLY A 150 2.49 0.21 -12.33
C GLY A 150 1.89 0.01 -13.72
N ALA A 151 1.52 -1.24 -14.02
CA ALA A 151 0.98 -1.66 -15.29
C ALA A 151 -0.29 -0.89 -15.67
N PHE A 152 -1.16 -0.55 -14.70
CA PHE A 152 -2.34 0.25 -14.98
C PHE A 152 -1.96 1.60 -15.59
N ASN A 153 -1.10 2.37 -14.93
CA ASN A 153 -0.72 3.70 -15.41
C ASN A 153 0.11 3.67 -16.69
N ARG A 154 0.97 2.66 -16.85
CA ARG A 154 1.85 2.57 -18.00
C ARG A 154 1.18 2.00 -19.26
N PHE A 155 0.19 1.12 -19.11
CA PHE A 155 -0.37 0.37 -20.25
C PHE A 155 -1.90 0.38 -20.34
N PHE A 156 -2.62 0.43 -19.21
CA PHE A 156 -4.08 0.27 -19.21
C PHE A 156 -4.87 1.56 -18.99
N LYS A 157 -4.24 2.68 -18.58
CA LYS A 157 -4.93 3.94 -18.26
C LYS A 157 -5.78 4.44 -19.43
N GLU A 158 -5.20 4.46 -20.63
CA GLU A 158 -5.88 4.87 -21.86
C GLU A 158 -6.97 3.86 -22.29
N TYR A 159 -6.71 2.56 -22.09
CA TYR A 159 -7.67 1.52 -22.41
C TYR A 159 -8.90 1.57 -21.49
N ASP A 160 -8.70 1.77 -20.19
CA ASP A 160 -9.78 1.98 -19.21
C ASP A 160 -10.60 3.23 -19.54
N ALA A 161 -9.96 4.29 -20.02
CA ALA A 161 -10.68 5.48 -20.51
C ALA A 161 -11.60 5.15 -21.69
N VAL A 162 -11.14 4.33 -22.64
CA VAL A 162 -11.97 3.85 -23.76
C VAL A 162 -13.15 3.02 -23.26
N LEU A 163 -12.93 2.11 -22.30
CA LEU A 163 -14.01 1.27 -21.76
C LEU A 163 -15.09 2.05 -21.01
N ARG A 164 -14.71 3.12 -20.30
CA ARG A 164 -15.65 3.91 -19.48
C ARG A 164 -16.38 5.00 -20.26
N HIS A 165 -15.72 5.58 -21.26
CA HIS A 165 -16.17 6.83 -21.89
C HIS A 165 -16.40 6.72 -23.39
N ALA A 166 -16.01 5.61 -24.01
CA ALA A 166 -16.24 5.31 -25.42
C ALA A 166 -16.84 3.91 -25.59
N ASP A 167 -16.98 3.46 -26.83
CA ASP A 167 -17.47 2.12 -27.18
C ASP A 167 -18.91 1.80 -26.70
N HIS A 168 -19.63 2.82 -26.22
CA HIS A 168 -21.02 2.70 -25.82
C HIS A 168 -21.93 2.42 -27.01
N VAL A 169 -22.89 1.52 -26.79
CA VAL A 169 -23.91 1.14 -27.77
C VAL A 169 -25.20 1.92 -27.54
N TYR A 170 -25.57 2.72 -28.54
CA TYR A 170 -26.80 3.50 -28.56
C TYR A 170 -27.85 2.81 -29.42
N ALA A 171 -29.02 2.54 -28.84
CA ALA A 171 -30.18 2.09 -29.58
C ALA A 171 -30.97 3.31 -30.08
N VAL A 172 -30.94 3.56 -31.39
CA VAL A 172 -31.62 4.69 -32.03
C VAL A 172 -32.69 4.17 -32.97
N GLN A 173 -33.82 4.88 -33.03
CA GLN A 173 -34.85 4.63 -34.02
C GLN A 173 -34.57 5.48 -35.26
N MET A 174 -34.42 4.83 -36.42
CA MET A 174 -34.19 5.49 -37.70
C MET A 174 -35.28 5.09 -38.70
N ASN A 175 -35.69 6.03 -39.55
CA ASN A 175 -36.62 5.78 -40.67
C ASN A 175 -35.88 5.88 -42.02
N PRO A 176 -34.93 4.97 -42.32
CA PRO A 176 -34.34 4.94 -43.65
C PRO A 176 -35.38 4.48 -44.68
N ASP A 177 -35.30 5.03 -45.89
CA ASP A 177 -36.08 4.55 -47.02
C ASP A 177 -35.51 3.22 -47.56
N ARG A 178 -36.26 2.54 -48.44
CA ARG A 178 -35.85 1.23 -48.97
C ARG A 178 -34.54 1.30 -49.74
N ALA A 179 -34.28 2.39 -50.46
CA ALA A 179 -33.03 2.60 -51.18
C ALA A 179 -31.87 2.88 -50.21
N GLY A 180 -32.09 3.65 -49.13
CA GLY A 180 -31.10 3.94 -48.10
C GLY A 180 -30.67 2.71 -47.31
N LEU A 181 -31.59 1.79 -47.00
CA LEU A 181 -31.26 0.51 -46.36
C LEU A 181 -30.37 -0.39 -47.23
N LEU A 182 -30.69 -0.49 -48.54
CA LEU A 182 -29.93 -1.32 -49.48
C LEU A 182 -28.54 -0.73 -49.78
N LYS A 183 -28.37 0.57 -49.61
CA LYS A 183 -27.11 1.29 -49.82
C LYS A 183 -26.33 1.51 -48.52
N LEU A 184 -26.83 1.03 -47.38
CA LEU A 184 -26.18 1.24 -46.10
C LEU A 184 -24.90 0.39 -46.03
N ASP A 185 -23.76 1.05 -46.14
CA ASP A 185 -22.45 0.44 -45.92
C ASP A 185 -22.13 0.45 -44.42
N THR A 186 -22.28 -0.70 -43.76
CA THR A 186 -22.01 -0.85 -42.32
C THR A 186 -20.52 -0.78 -41.97
N SER A 187 -19.62 -0.83 -42.96
CA SER A 187 -18.19 -0.65 -42.74
C SER A 187 -17.80 0.82 -42.56
N ARG A 188 -18.69 1.76 -42.89
CA ARG A 188 -18.43 3.20 -42.78
C ARG A 188 -19.11 3.81 -41.55
N PRO A 189 -18.44 4.76 -40.89
CA PRO A 189 -19.06 5.49 -39.79
C PRO A 189 -20.20 6.38 -40.29
N VAL A 190 -21.30 6.39 -39.55
CA VAL A 190 -22.47 7.26 -39.74
C VAL A 190 -22.35 8.46 -38.81
N MET A 191 -22.81 9.62 -39.28
CA MET A 191 -22.88 10.84 -38.48
C MET A 191 -24.22 10.93 -37.76
N LEU A 192 -24.21 10.97 -36.42
CA LEU A 192 -25.37 11.26 -35.60
C LEU A 192 -25.08 12.50 -34.75
N HIS A 193 -25.87 13.57 -34.91
CA HIS A 193 -25.70 14.84 -34.18
C HIS A 193 -24.26 15.40 -34.16
N GLY A 194 -23.52 15.28 -35.27
CA GLY A 194 -22.14 15.76 -35.38
C GLY A 194 -21.08 14.77 -34.90
N GLN A 195 -21.45 13.56 -34.49
CA GLN A 195 -20.54 12.53 -34.04
C GLN A 195 -20.48 11.32 -34.97
N ARG A 196 -19.26 10.82 -35.20
CA ARG A 196 -19.01 9.58 -35.97
C ARG A 196 -19.29 8.36 -35.10
N MET A 197 -20.19 7.51 -35.56
CA MET A 197 -20.55 6.25 -34.89
C MET A 197 -20.53 5.10 -35.89
N MET A 198 -20.15 3.91 -35.45
CA MET A 198 -20.20 2.70 -36.27
C MET A 198 -21.57 2.03 -36.17
N VAL A 199 -22.05 1.49 -37.30
CA VAL A 199 -23.27 0.67 -37.30
C VAL A 199 -22.89 -0.74 -36.83
N GLU A 200 -23.40 -1.14 -35.66
CA GLU A 200 -23.19 -2.47 -35.11
C GLU A 200 -24.24 -3.45 -35.60
N SER A 201 -25.52 -3.05 -35.53
CA SER A 201 -26.61 -3.87 -36.06
C SER A 201 -27.82 -3.02 -36.44
N LEU A 202 -28.61 -3.53 -37.38
CA LEU A 202 -29.82 -2.89 -37.85
C LEU A 202 -30.95 -3.92 -37.90
N LYS A 203 -32.06 -3.65 -37.21
CA LYS A 203 -33.26 -4.49 -37.16
C LYS A 203 -34.43 -3.74 -37.80
N TYR A 204 -35.06 -4.35 -38.79
CA TYR A 204 -36.23 -3.81 -39.49
C TYR A 204 -37.23 -4.91 -39.81
N ALA A 205 -38.52 -4.54 -39.88
CA ALA A 205 -39.59 -5.45 -40.24
C ALA A 205 -39.94 -5.29 -41.72
N LEU A 206 -40.12 -6.41 -42.42
CA LEU A 206 -40.68 -6.43 -43.78
C LEU A 206 -42.21 -6.67 -43.71
N PRO A 207 -43.02 -5.96 -44.53
CA PRO A 207 -42.64 -4.93 -45.49
C PRO A 207 -42.27 -3.60 -44.81
N LEU A 208 -41.34 -2.85 -45.41
CA LEU A 208 -40.94 -1.52 -44.94
C LEU A 208 -42.14 -0.56 -45.00
N ARG A 209 -42.61 -0.09 -43.84
CA ARG A 209 -43.72 0.87 -43.71
C ARG A 209 -43.19 2.18 -43.13
N LYS A 210 -43.63 3.32 -43.67
CA LYS A 210 -43.26 4.68 -43.20
C LYS A 210 -43.51 4.95 -41.70
N GLY A 211 -44.29 4.10 -41.02
CA GLY A 211 -44.59 4.20 -39.58
C GLY A 211 -43.92 3.16 -38.68
N ARG A 212 -43.04 2.30 -39.20
CA ARG A 212 -42.24 1.36 -38.38
C ARG A 212 -40.75 1.71 -38.49
N PRO A 213 -40.19 2.45 -37.51
CA PRO A 213 -38.77 2.74 -37.51
C PRO A 213 -37.94 1.48 -37.33
N CYS A 214 -36.79 1.49 -38.01
CA CYS A 214 -35.73 0.50 -37.83
C CYS A 214 -35.02 0.79 -36.52
N GLN A 215 -34.75 -0.26 -35.76
CA GLN A 215 -33.90 -0.15 -34.58
C GLN A 215 -32.44 -0.34 -35.01
N VAL A 216 -31.64 0.71 -34.86
CA VAL A 216 -30.22 0.70 -35.21
C VAL A 216 -29.41 0.80 -33.93
N LYS A 217 -28.48 -0.15 -33.75
CA LYS A 217 -27.45 -0.06 -32.72
C LYS A 217 -26.23 0.61 -33.31
N LEU A 218 -25.84 1.72 -32.71
CA LEU A 218 -24.68 2.51 -33.10
C LEU A 218 -23.66 2.48 -31.97
N ARG A 219 -22.40 2.22 -32.32
CA ARG A 219 -21.28 2.19 -31.39
C ARG A 219 -20.46 3.46 -31.53
N SER A 220 -20.21 4.12 -30.41
CA SER A 220 -19.43 5.36 -30.42
C SER A 220 -17.95 5.09 -30.68
N LEU A 221 -17.34 5.92 -31.52
CA LEU A 221 -15.90 5.84 -31.86
C LEU A 221 -15.04 6.83 -31.09
N LYS A 222 -15.68 7.81 -30.45
CA LYS A 222 -15.02 8.88 -29.71
C LYS A 222 -15.59 8.94 -28.32
N LEU A 223 -14.76 9.38 -27.39
CA LEU A 223 -15.12 9.56 -26.01
C LEU A 223 -16.18 10.67 -25.91
N LEU A 224 -17.28 10.39 -25.20
CA LEU A 224 -18.57 11.09 -25.41
C LEU A 224 -18.87 12.25 -24.46
N GLN A 225 -18.03 12.51 -23.47
CA GLN A 225 -18.26 13.55 -22.46
C GLN A 225 -16.98 14.36 -22.21
N PRO A 226 -17.05 15.58 -21.66
CA PRO A 226 -15.90 16.19 -21.01
C PRO A 226 -15.62 15.40 -19.73
N TYR A 227 -14.66 14.48 -19.77
CA TYR A 227 -14.19 13.73 -18.61
C TYR A 227 -12.78 14.19 -18.24
N ASP A 228 -12.49 14.15 -16.94
CA ASP A 228 -11.18 14.48 -16.39
C ASP A 228 -10.53 13.19 -15.91
N LEU A 229 -9.77 12.55 -16.81
CA LEU A 229 -9.07 11.29 -16.50
C LEU A 229 -8.10 11.44 -15.34
N ASP A 230 -7.51 12.62 -15.18
CA ASP A 230 -6.53 12.85 -14.12
C ASP A 230 -7.20 12.88 -12.76
N LYS A 231 -8.47 13.33 -12.69
CA LYS A 231 -9.29 13.24 -11.48
C LYS A 231 -9.93 11.86 -11.26
N GLU A 232 -10.39 11.19 -12.31
CA GLU A 232 -11.10 9.91 -12.21
C GLU A 232 -10.18 8.71 -11.99
N GLN A 233 -8.95 8.79 -12.52
CA GLN A 233 -7.93 7.75 -12.43
C GLN A 233 -6.73 8.22 -11.60
N GLU A 234 -6.91 9.28 -10.78
CA GLU A 234 -5.85 9.82 -9.94
C GLU A 234 -5.29 8.72 -9.04
N LEU A 235 -3.98 8.49 -9.14
CA LEU A 235 -3.30 7.74 -8.10
C LEU A 235 -3.26 8.60 -6.86
N VAL A 236 -3.76 8.07 -5.74
CA VAL A 236 -3.53 8.70 -4.44
C VAL A 236 -2.02 8.81 -4.25
N PRO A 237 -1.45 10.03 -4.26
CA PRO A 237 -0.02 10.17 -4.09
C PRO A 237 0.36 9.69 -2.70
N MET A 238 1.51 9.03 -2.57
CA MET A 238 2.03 8.72 -1.25
C MET A 238 2.40 10.03 -0.56
N THR A 239 1.52 10.51 0.32
CA THR A 239 1.83 11.65 1.18
C THR A 239 2.99 11.27 2.09
N PRO A 240 4.11 12.02 2.09
CA PRO A 240 5.20 11.75 2.99
C PRO A 240 4.70 11.88 4.43
N GLN A 241 5.18 11.01 5.31
CA GLN A 241 4.85 11.10 6.72
C GLN A 241 5.49 12.37 7.30
N GLN A 242 4.69 13.18 7.98
CA GLN A 242 5.11 14.49 8.52
C GLN A 242 5.25 14.51 10.05
N ALA A 243 4.75 13.47 10.72
CA ALA A 243 4.76 13.37 12.17
C ALA A 243 5.03 11.92 12.60
N THR A 244 5.67 11.74 13.76
CA THR A 244 6.04 10.44 14.32
C THR A 244 5.75 10.36 15.82
N TRP A 245 5.68 9.14 16.35
CA TRP A 245 5.51 8.90 17.78
C TRP A 245 6.89 8.86 18.47
N LYS A 246 7.09 9.70 19.49
CA LYS A 246 8.30 9.73 20.32
C LYS A 246 8.01 9.20 21.71
N VAL A 247 8.82 8.25 22.17
CA VAL A 247 8.70 7.69 23.53
C VAL A 247 9.11 8.74 24.55
N PHE A 248 8.33 8.86 25.63
CA PHE A 248 8.65 9.67 26.79
C PHE A 248 8.32 8.91 28.08
N THR A 249 8.92 9.34 29.20
CA THR A 249 8.69 8.79 30.52
C THR A 249 8.54 9.90 31.55
N TYR A 250 7.62 9.71 32.52
CA TYR A 250 7.51 10.54 33.72
C TYR A 250 8.07 9.84 34.95
N PHE A 251 8.95 8.85 34.78
CA PHE A 251 9.52 8.06 35.88
C PHE A 251 10.02 8.94 37.04
N ASP A 252 10.91 9.90 36.78
CA ASP A 252 11.48 10.75 37.83
C ASP A 252 10.41 11.60 38.52
N ARG A 253 9.49 12.18 37.75
CA ARG A 253 8.40 13.01 38.24
C ARG A 253 7.44 12.22 39.13
N ASP A 254 6.99 11.05 38.69
CA ASP A 254 6.03 10.23 39.44
C ASP A 254 6.70 9.62 40.70
N MET A 255 7.99 9.29 40.63
CA MET A 255 8.78 8.91 41.81
C MET A 255 8.91 10.06 42.81
N GLU A 256 9.12 11.29 42.35
CA GLU A 256 9.18 12.48 43.21
C GLU A 256 7.84 12.80 43.86
N LEU A 257 6.74 12.71 43.11
CA LEU A 257 5.39 12.86 43.66
C LEU A 257 5.14 11.84 44.76
N ARG A 258 5.55 10.58 44.55
CA ARG A 258 5.44 9.56 45.60
C ARG A 258 6.28 9.89 46.84
N VAL A 259 7.49 10.40 46.66
CA VAL A 259 8.34 10.85 47.78
C VAL A 259 7.70 12.04 48.53
N GLN A 260 6.99 12.93 47.84
CA GLN A 260 6.24 14.02 48.47
C GLN A 260 5.08 13.48 49.31
N GLU A 261 4.28 12.57 48.77
CA GLU A 261 3.19 11.90 49.53
C GLU A 261 3.72 11.22 50.80
N LEU A 262 4.89 10.56 50.73
CA LEU A 262 5.53 9.94 51.88
C LEU A 262 5.95 10.96 52.95
N ARG A 263 6.32 12.18 52.57
CA ARG A 263 6.66 13.26 53.51
C ARG A 263 5.45 13.87 54.20
N GLU A 264 4.27 13.75 53.59
CA GLU A 264 3.01 14.25 54.16
C GLU A 264 2.37 13.27 55.15
N GLN A 265 2.89 12.03 55.23
CA GLN A 265 2.38 11.04 56.17
C GLN A 265 2.66 11.43 57.64
N PRO A 266 1.68 11.24 58.53
CA PRO A 266 1.84 11.58 59.94
C PRO A 266 2.95 10.74 60.57
N GLY A 267 3.91 11.43 61.21
CA GLY A 267 5.06 10.81 61.87
C GLY A 267 6.33 10.74 61.02
N ILE A 268 6.29 11.18 59.75
CA ILE A 268 7.48 11.28 58.88
C ILE A 268 7.91 12.74 58.75
N ILE A 269 9.16 13.04 59.11
CA ILE A 269 9.77 14.38 59.07
C ILE A 269 10.63 14.56 57.81
N ARG A 270 11.30 13.48 57.38
CA ARG A 270 12.19 13.47 56.21
C ARG A 270 12.15 12.11 55.53
N VAL A 271 12.33 12.11 54.21
CA VAL A 271 12.49 10.90 53.40
C VAL A 271 13.76 11.04 52.58
N ASP A 272 14.72 10.15 52.82
CA ASP A 272 15.96 10.04 52.04
C ASP A 272 15.79 8.96 50.97
N VAL A 273 15.90 9.34 49.70
CA VAL A 273 15.83 8.40 48.58
C VAL A 273 17.18 7.72 48.42
N VAL A 274 17.21 6.39 48.52
CA VAL A 274 18.41 5.57 48.39
C VAL A 274 18.63 5.16 46.93
N ALA A 275 17.58 4.72 46.24
CA ALA A 275 17.65 4.33 44.83
C ALA A 275 16.26 4.40 44.16
N LYS A 276 16.27 4.67 42.85
CA LYS A 276 15.12 4.53 41.96
C LYS A 276 15.49 3.54 40.87
N GLU A 277 14.71 2.48 40.68
CA GLU A 277 14.96 1.46 39.66
C GLU A 277 13.71 1.29 38.79
N VAL A 278 13.88 1.14 37.47
CA VAL A 278 12.76 0.84 36.55
C VAL A 278 12.54 -0.68 36.53
N LEU A 279 11.33 -1.16 36.84
CA LEU A 279 11.01 -2.60 36.81
C LEU A 279 10.40 -3.02 35.47
N THR A 280 9.40 -2.28 34.99
CA THR A 280 8.82 -2.48 33.66
C THR A 280 8.95 -1.19 32.86
N ARG A 281 9.11 -1.33 31.54
CA ARG A 281 9.24 -0.23 30.58
C ARG A 281 8.35 -0.52 29.37
N PRO A 282 8.07 0.47 28.51
CA PRO A 282 7.38 0.19 27.27
C PRO A 282 8.09 -0.91 26.47
N GLU A 283 7.33 -1.87 25.97
CA GLU A 283 7.85 -3.04 25.22
C GLU A 283 7.43 -2.99 23.75
N GLU A 284 8.03 -3.89 22.95
CA GLU A 284 7.65 -4.06 21.55
C GLU A 284 6.16 -4.43 21.45
N GLY A 285 5.41 -3.68 20.65
CA GLY A 285 3.98 -3.93 20.46
C GLY A 285 3.02 -3.17 21.39
N ASP A 286 3.49 -2.52 22.46
CA ASP A 286 2.62 -1.72 23.36
C ASP A 286 1.81 -0.65 22.61
N PHE A 287 2.36 -0.15 21.50
CA PHE A 287 1.76 0.90 20.68
C PHE A 287 1.42 0.43 19.25
N ASP A 288 1.42 -0.89 19.00
CA ASP A 288 1.21 -1.46 17.66
C ASP A 288 -0.21 -1.22 17.11
N MET A 289 -1.18 -0.85 17.94
CA MET A 289 -2.54 -0.57 17.47
C MET A 289 -2.72 0.85 16.93
N TYR A 290 -1.79 1.77 17.19
CA TYR A 290 -1.96 3.16 16.81
C TYR A 290 -1.49 3.44 15.37
N PRO A 291 -2.25 4.18 14.55
CA PRO A 291 -1.75 4.66 13.26
C PRO A 291 -0.64 5.72 13.47
N PRO A 292 0.10 6.10 12.41
CA PRO A 292 0.98 7.26 12.48
C PRO A 292 0.19 8.50 12.93
N PRO A 293 0.78 9.40 13.72
CA PRO A 293 0.08 10.60 14.18
C PRO A 293 -0.13 11.57 13.02
N SER A 294 -1.21 12.33 13.10
CA SER A 294 -1.48 13.45 12.19
C SER A 294 -0.80 14.74 12.68
N LEU A 295 -0.73 15.77 11.82
CA LEU A 295 -0.28 17.10 12.24
C LEU A 295 -1.21 17.71 13.31
N GLN A 296 -2.50 17.39 13.28
CA GLN A 296 -3.43 17.83 14.32
C GLN A 296 -3.07 17.21 15.68
N ASP A 297 -2.72 15.93 15.71
CA ASP A 297 -2.25 15.27 16.94
C ASP A 297 -0.99 15.95 17.51
N VAL A 298 -0.11 16.47 16.66
CA VAL A 298 1.07 17.26 17.08
C VAL A 298 0.63 18.61 17.67
N ALA A 299 -0.29 19.31 17.01
CA ALA A 299 -0.83 20.59 17.50
C ALA A 299 -1.52 20.42 18.87
N ASP A 300 -2.29 19.34 19.03
CA ASP A 300 -2.99 19.00 20.26
C ASP A 300 -2.07 18.40 21.34
N ARG A 301 -0.78 18.22 21.04
CA ARG A 301 0.23 17.58 21.91
C ARG A 301 -0.27 16.23 22.42
N ARG A 302 -0.91 15.45 21.55
CA ARG A 302 -1.53 14.18 21.89
C ARG A 302 -0.50 13.23 22.52
N LYS A 303 -0.87 12.69 23.68
CA LYS A 303 -0.09 11.70 24.43
C LYS A 303 -0.92 10.43 24.60
N ILE A 304 -0.29 9.29 24.40
CA ILE A 304 -0.85 7.97 24.73
C ILE A 304 0.03 7.43 25.84
N MET A 305 -0.56 7.12 26.99
CA MET A 305 0.17 6.75 28.21
C MET A 305 -0.38 5.47 28.79
N TYR A 306 0.54 4.65 29.29
CA TYR A 306 0.25 3.48 30.11
C TYR A 306 0.99 3.58 31.44
N THR A 307 0.58 2.73 32.38
CA THR A 307 1.17 2.65 33.70
C THR A 307 2.19 1.52 33.75
N TYR A 308 3.40 1.84 34.17
CA TYR A 308 4.50 0.91 34.35
C TYR A 308 4.96 0.91 35.81
N LYS A 309 5.77 -0.09 36.18
CA LYS A 309 6.23 -0.29 37.55
C LYS A 309 7.67 0.13 37.69
N GLY A 310 7.95 0.93 38.70
CA GLY A 310 9.29 1.23 39.19
C GLY A 310 9.42 0.77 40.64
N LYS A 311 10.65 0.75 41.13
CA LYS A 311 10.99 0.44 42.52
C LYS A 311 11.62 1.67 43.15
N LEU A 312 11.07 2.09 44.29
CA LEU A 312 11.60 3.18 45.10
C LEU A 312 12.17 2.59 46.38
N LYS A 313 13.46 2.83 46.63
CA LYS A 313 14.12 2.50 47.90
C LYS A 313 14.34 3.78 48.67
N TYR A 314 13.83 3.86 49.89
CA TYR A 314 13.91 5.08 50.70
C TYR A 314 14.03 4.79 52.20
N ARG A 315 14.44 5.80 52.97
CA ARG A 315 14.52 5.76 54.42
C ARG A 315 13.71 6.93 55.03
N PRO A 316 12.62 6.65 55.77
CA PRO A 316 11.86 7.68 56.47
C PRO A 316 12.52 8.05 57.82
N TYR A 317 12.26 9.28 58.30
CA TYR A 317 12.73 9.83 59.58
C TYR A 317 11.54 10.23 60.47
N PRO A 318 11.53 9.98 61.81
CA PRO A 318 12.59 9.41 62.66
C PRO A 318 13.09 8.06 62.14
N PRO A 319 14.40 7.76 62.23
CA PRO A 319 15.06 6.80 61.35
C PRO A 319 14.44 5.41 61.45
N GLY A 320 13.71 5.02 60.40
CA GLY A 320 13.21 3.67 60.19
C GLY A 320 14.20 2.78 59.44
N LEU A 321 13.86 1.50 59.32
CA LEU A 321 14.52 0.58 58.39
C LEU A 321 14.35 1.11 56.95
N THR A 322 15.32 0.81 56.07
CA THR A 322 15.18 1.07 54.64
C THR A 322 13.97 0.31 54.11
N GLN A 323 13.05 1.02 53.47
CA GLN A 323 11.86 0.46 52.86
C GLN A 323 12.03 0.40 51.35
N GLU A 324 11.39 -0.60 50.74
CA GLU A 324 11.29 -0.74 49.30
C GLU A 324 9.83 -0.87 48.92
N GLU A 325 9.38 -0.07 47.96
CA GLU A 325 8.02 -0.17 47.43
C GLU A 325 8.01 -0.14 45.90
N VAL A 326 6.98 -0.76 45.33
CA VAL A 326 6.71 -0.70 43.89
C VAL A 326 5.79 0.48 43.63
N VAL A 327 6.28 1.43 42.83
CA VAL A 327 5.56 2.66 42.50
C VAL A 327 5.15 2.61 41.04
N ASN A 328 3.90 2.96 40.77
CA ASN A 328 3.41 3.11 39.41
C ASN A 328 3.91 4.43 38.83
N TYR A 329 4.50 4.40 37.65
CA TYR A 329 4.89 5.59 36.90
C TYR A 329 4.30 5.55 35.49
N ARG A 330 4.09 6.73 34.90
CA ARG A 330 3.51 6.88 33.57
C ARG A 330 4.61 7.00 32.52
N ALA A 331 4.50 6.22 31.46
CA ALA A 331 5.30 6.35 30.25
C ALA A 331 4.43 6.12 29.02
N GLY A 332 4.89 6.57 27.87
CA GLY A 332 4.04 6.60 26.70
C GLY A 332 4.71 7.17 25.46
N VAL A 333 3.88 7.54 24.50
CA VAL A 333 4.29 8.16 23.25
C VAL A 333 3.60 9.50 23.04
N ILE A 334 4.34 10.46 22.50
CA ILE A 334 3.86 11.80 22.15
C ILE A 334 4.01 12.02 20.65
N ALA A 335 3.02 12.66 20.04
CA ALA A 335 3.10 13.06 18.64
C ALA A 335 4.11 14.20 18.48
N VAL A 336 5.07 14.04 17.57
CA VAL A 336 6.06 15.07 17.21
C VAL A 336 6.13 15.22 15.69
N LYS A 337 6.42 16.44 15.23
CA LYS A 337 6.72 16.69 13.82
C LYS A 337 8.08 16.08 13.46
N ILE A 338 8.18 15.51 12.26
CA ILE A 338 9.44 15.04 11.66
C ILE A 338 10.23 16.24 11.13
#